data_AF-X1T1S1-F1
#
_entry.id   AF-X1T1S1-F1
#
_cell.length_a   1.000
_cell.length_b   1.000
_cell.length_c   1.000
_cell.angle_alpha   90.00
_cell.angle_beta   90.00
_cell.angle_gamma   90.00
#
_symmetry.space_group_name_H-M   'P 1'
#
loop_
_entity.id
_entity.type
_entity.pdbx_description
1 polymer ?
#
loop_
_entity_poly.entity_id
_entity_poly.type
_entity_poly.pdbx_seq_one_letter_code
_entity_poly.pdbx_strand_id
1 'polypeptide(L)'
;VLEKVYSLAKNKKEKEHVTYYISTHPEDFNIFCYNIENLKKFDKLRLTIDEEEDLILCIEVFKKLKEKGKSINFSIYDILEIIENNPELMNINEQINQKKV
;
A
#
# COMPACT_ATOMS: atom_id res chain seq x y z
N VAL A 1 6.92 -18.09 -13.17
CA VAL A 1 7.57 -17.18 -12.17
C VAL A 1 7.39 -17.71 -10.76
N LEU A 2 6.16 -17.85 -10.25
CA LEU A 2 5.94 -18.28 -8.86
C LEU A 2 6.50 -19.68 -8.53
N GLU A 3 6.37 -20.66 -9.44
CA GLU A 3 6.97 -21.98 -9.27
C GLU A 3 8.50 -21.93 -9.21
N LYS A 4 9.14 -21.13 -10.10
CA LYS A 4 10.59 -20.84 -10.06
C LYS A 4 10.97 -20.26 -8.70
N VAL A 5 10.28 -19.21 -8.25
CA VAL A 5 10.54 -18.58 -6.95
C VAL A 5 10.40 -19.58 -5.80
N TYR A 6 9.33 -20.39 -5.78
CA TYR A 6 9.13 -21.39 -4.73
C TYR A 6 10.25 -22.44 -4.68
N SER A 7 10.74 -22.88 -5.85
CA SER A 7 11.85 -23.85 -5.94
C SER A 7 13.20 -23.28 -5.50
N LEU A 8 13.42 -21.98 -5.71
CA LEU A 8 14.68 -21.31 -5.41
C LEU A 8 14.73 -20.69 -4.01
N ALA A 9 13.57 -20.41 -3.41
CA ALA A 9 13.45 -19.86 -2.07
C ALA A 9 13.98 -20.85 -1.01
N LYS A 10 15.00 -20.42 -0.26
CA LYS A 10 15.71 -21.26 0.72
C LYS A 10 15.25 -20.98 2.14
N ASN A 11 14.95 -19.73 2.47
CA ASN A 11 14.55 -19.35 3.82
C ASN A 11 13.03 -19.14 3.95
N LYS A 12 12.54 -19.10 5.20
CA LYS A 12 11.12 -18.92 5.50
C LYS A 12 10.58 -17.61 4.93
N LYS A 13 11.37 -16.54 5.02
CA LYS A 13 11.00 -15.19 4.58
C LYS A 13 10.73 -15.12 3.08
N GLU A 14 11.56 -15.76 2.26
CA GLU A 14 11.38 -15.87 0.81
C GLU A 14 10.13 -16.67 0.42
N LYS A 15 9.79 -17.70 1.21
CA LYS A 15 8.60 -18.52 0.97
C LYS A 15 7.31 -17.81 1.39
N GLU A 16 7.38 -17.03 2.47
CA GLU A 16 6.26 -16.28 3.04
C GLU A 16 5.97 -14.99 2.23
N HIS A 17 7.01 -14.22 1.92
CA HIS A 17 6.92 -13.02 1.11
C HIS A 17 7.44 -13.33 -0.29
N VAL A 18 6.60 -13.94 -1.14
CA VAL A 18 7.00 -14.47 -2.45
C VAL A 18 7.71 -13.43 -3.34
N THR A 19 7.38 -12.15 -3.21
CA THR A 19 8.05 -11.05 -3.93
C THR A 19 9.44 -10.70 -3.38
N TYR A 20 9.75 -11.05 -2.14
CA TYR A 20 11.04 -10.82 -1.50
C TYR A 20 12.18 -11.53 -2.22
N TYR A 21 11.96 -12.74 -2.74
CA TYR A 21 12.97 -13.41 -3.56
C TYR A 21 13.24 -12.64 -4.85
N ILE A 22 12.18 -12.18 -5.53
CA ILE A 22 12.28 -11.42 -6.79
C ILE A 22 13.02 -10.11 -6.58
N SER A 23 12.76 -9.40 -5.47
CA SER A 23 13.41 -8.11 -5.19
C SER A 23 14.86 -8.24 -4.70
N THR A 24 15.24 -9.36 -4.10
CA THR A 24 16.61 -9.61 -3.62
C THR A 24 17.51 -10.29 -4.64
N HIS A 25 16.94 -10.89 -5.68
CA HIS A 25 17.67 -11.53 -6.80
C HIS A 25 17.19 -10.95 -8.15
N PRO A 26 17.30 -9.62 -8.39
CA PRO A 26 16.78 -8.99 -9.60
C PRO A 26 17.43 -9.53 -10.88
N GLU A 27 18.65 -10.05 -10.83
CA GLU A 27 19.38 -10.67 -11.95
C GLU A 27 18.66 -11.89 -12.54
N ASP A 28 17.79 -12.55 -11.77
CA ASP A 28 17.03 -13.73 -12.19
C ASP A 28 15.77 -13.38 -12.99
N PHE A 29 15.44 -12.09 -13.14
CA PHE A 29 14.17 -11.62 -13.66
C PHE A 29 14.32 -10.38 -14.55
N ASN A 30 13.45 -10.25 -15.55
CA ASN A 30 13.22 -8.98 -16.23
C ASN A 30 12.14 -8.21 -15.45
N ILE A 31 12.56 -7.23 -14.66
CA ILE A 31 11.68 -6.46 -13.79
C ILE A 31 11.32 -5.13 -14.44
N PHE A 32 10.02 -4.84 -14.52
CA PHE A 32 9.50 -3.52 -14.86
C PHE A 32 8.74 -2.94 -13.67
N CYS A 33 9.19 -1.79 -13.18
CA CYS A 33 8.53 -1.06 -12.10
C CYS A 33 7.67 0.07 -12.68
N TYR A 34 6.36 -0.02 -12.50
CA TYR A 34 5.44 1.05 -12.92
C TYR A 34 5.42 2.16 -11.87
N ASN A 35 6.06 3.28 -12.18
CA ASN A 35 6.12 4.44 -11.30
C ASN A 35 5.00 5.42 -11.66
N ILE A 36 4.20 5.83 -10.67
CA ILE A 36 3.17 6.85 -10.85
C ILE A 36 3.73 8.16 -10.26
N GLU A 37 4.23 9.04 -11.13
CA GLU A 37 4.90 10.29 -10.72
C GLU A 37 4.00 11.17 -9.84
N ASN A 38 2.70 11.18 -10.10
CA ASN A 38 1.72 11.99 -9.37
C ASN A 38 1.44 11.49 -7.94
N LEU A 39 1.90 10.27 -7.58
CA LEU A 39 1.75 9.73 -6.22
C LEU A 39 2.92 10.09 -5.30
N LYS A 40 4.02 10.66 -5.81
CA LYS A 40 5.19 11.04 -4.98
C LYS A 40 4.86 12.04 -3.86
N LYS A 41 3.84 12.88 -4.04
CA LYS A 41 3.35 13.77 -2.98
C LYS A 41 2.74 13.02 -1.79
N PHE A 42 2.47 11.72 -1.95
CA PHE A 42 1.88 10.83 -0.97
C PHE A 42 2.86 9.73 -0.52
N ASP A 43 4.18 9.95 -0.57
CA ASP A 43 5.16 8.96 -0.10
C ASP A 43 5.00 8.57 1.39
N LYS A 44 4.33 9.43 2.18
CA LYS A 44 3.97 9.16 3.59
C LYS A 44 2.60 8.49 3.76
N LEU A 45 1.90 8.21 2.67
CA LEU A 45 0.55 7.69 2.72
C LEU A 45 0.55 6.21 3.09
N ARG A 46 -0.06 5.90 4.25
CA ARG A 46 -0.25 4.55 4.76
C ARG A 46 -1.72 4.17 4.64
N LEU A 47 -2.10 3.53 3.53
CA LEU A 47 -3.44 2.97 3.30
C LEU A 47 -3.41 1.44 3.49
N THR A 48 -3.09 1.00 4.70
CA THR A 48 -3.09 -0.40 5.15
C THR A 48 -4.17 -0.62 6.20
N ILE A 49 -4.25 -1.80 6.82
CA ILE A 49 -5.13 -2.09 7.97
C ILE A 49 -4.36 -3.03 8.93
N ASP A 50 -3.12 -2.69 9.28
CA ASP A 50 -2.30 -3.55 10.15
C ASP A 50 -2.41 -3.15 11.63
N GLU A 51 -2.72 -1.89 11.91
CA GLU A 51 -2.86 -1.31 13.27
C GLU A 51 -4.25 -0.66 13.44
N GLU A 52 -4.66 -0.35 14.67
CA GLU A 52 -6.01 0.19 14.96
C GLU A 52 -6.24 1.54 14.28
N GLU A 53 -5.21 2.41 14.30
CA GLU A 53 -5.22 3.73 13.66
C GLU A 53 -5.42 3.64 12.14
N ASP A 54 -4.88 2.60 11.51
CA ASP A 54 -5.08 2.35 10.08
C ASP A 54 -6.56 2.08 9.76
N LEU A 55 -7.22 1.28 10.62
CA LEU A 55 -8.64 1.00 10.48
C LEU A 55 -9.48 2.26 10.69
N ILE A 56 -9.14 3.09 11.68
CA ILE A 56 -9.81 4.37 11.92
C ILE A 56 -9.71 5.27 10.68
N LEU A 57 -8.51 5.42 10.11
CA LEU A 57 -8.31 6.18 8.87
C LEU A 57 -9.17 5.63 7.73
N CYS A 58 -9.17 4.31 7.54
CA CYS A 58 -9.95 3.64 6.49
C CYS A 58 -11.45 3.92 6.63
N ILE A 59 -11.99 3.84 7.86
CA ILE A 59 -13.40 4.13 8.15
C ILE A 59 -13.73 5.59 7.83
N GLU A 60 -12.90 6.55 8.24
CA GLU A 60 -13.14 7.98 8.00
C GLU A 60 -13.08 8.34 6.51
N VAL A 61 -12.09 7.81 5.77
CA VAL A 61 -12.01 7.96 4.31
C VAL A 61 -13.25 7.36 3.64
N PHE A 62 -13.68 6.17 4.07
CA PHE A 62 -14.81 5.48 3.46
C PHE A 62 -16.15 6.17 3.75
N LYS A 63 -16.33 6.78 4.93
CA LYS A 63 -17.49 7.65 5.23
C LYS A 63 -17.54 8.83 4.26
N LYS A 64 -16.43 9.55 4.08
CA LYS A 64 -16.34 10.68 3.14
C LYS A 64 -16.57 10.28 1.69
N LEU A 65 -16.12 9.09 1.27
CA LEU A 65 -16.43 8.53 -0.05
C LEU A 65 -17.95 8.33 -0.22
N LYS A 66 -18.61 7.73 0.78
CA LYS A 66 -20.06 7.52 0.77
C LYS A 66 -20.85 8.83 0.73
N GLU A 67 -20.42 9.85 1.47
CA GLU A 67 -21.01 11.19 1.43
C GLU A 67 -20.94 11.82 0.03
N LYS A 68 -19.88 11.52 -0.73
CA LYS A 68 -19.75 11.89 -2.15
C LYS A 68 -20.51 10.96 -3.12
N GLY A 69 -21.35 10.05 -2.62
CA GLY A 69 -22.09 9.08 -3.41
C GLY A 69 -21.25 7.91 -3.95
N LYS A 70 -20.04 7.71 -3.42
CA LYS A 70 -19.11 6.67 -3.86
C LYS A 70 -19.03 5.53 -2.84
N SER A 71 -19.83 4.49 -3.03
CA SER A 71 -19.89 3.34 -2.10
C SER A 71 -19.03 2.14 -2.50
N ILE A 72 -18.89 1.89 -3.80
CA ILE A 72 -18.13 0.73 -4.34
C ILE A 72 -17.37 1.07 -5.63
N ASN A 73 -17.79 2.12 -6.34
CA ASN A 73 -17.13 2.59 -7.56
C ASN A 73 -16.33 3.86 -7.25
N PHE A 74 -15.10 3.67 -6.78
CA PHE A 74 -14.12 4.74 -6.59
C PHE A 74 -12.72 4.21 -6.93
N SER A 75 -11.82 5.14 -7.19
CA SER A 75 -10.43 4.95 -7.53
C SER A 75 -9.52 5.50 -6.45
N ILE A 76 -8.21 5.25 -6.58
CA ILE A 76 -7.22 5.89 -5.72
C ILE A 76 -7.29 7.42 -5.80
N TYR A 77 -7.60 8.00 -6.96
CA TYR A 77 -7.68 9.46 -7.11
C TYR A 77 -8.79 10.08 -6.26
N ASP A 78 -9.89 9.36 -6.06
CA ASP A 78 -10.98 9.84 -5.20
C ASP A 78 -10.58 9.84 -3.72
N ILE A 79 -9.79 8.86 -3.31
CA ILE A 79 -9.21 8.79 -1.96
C ILE A 79 -8.21 9.94 -1.76
N LEU A 80 -7.33 10.18 -2.75
CA LEU A 80 -6.35 11.25 -2.69
C LEU A 80 -7.01 12.62 -2.63
N GLU A 81 -8.07 12.86 -3.41
CA GLU A 81 -8.86 14.08 -3.34
C GLU A 81 -9.47 14.30 -1.95
N ILE A 82 -9.92 13.23 -1.28
CA ILE A 82 -10.41 13.33 0.10
C ILE A 82 -9.27 13.74 1.05
N ILE A 83 -8.12 13.10 0.94
CA ILE A 83 -6.96 13.38 1.81
C ILE A 83 -6.44 14.80 1.59
N GLU A 84 -6.38 15.27 0.34
CA GLU A 84 -5.97 16.64 0.01
C GLU A 84 -6.89 17.69 0.61
N ASN A 85 -8.20 17.42 0.62
CA ASN A 85 -9.19 18.32 1.21
C ASN A 85 -9.31 18.17 2.74
N ASN A 86 -8.71 17.12 3.33
CA ASN A 86 -8.80 16.79 4.75
C ASN A 86 -7.43 16.30 5.25
N PRO A 87 -6.38 17.14 5.21
CA PRO A 87 -5.00 16.72 5.50
C PRO A 87 -4.82 16.19 6.93
N GLU A 88 -5.70 16.56 7.86
CA GLU A 88 -5.72 16.06 9.24
C GLU A 88 -5.96 14.56 9.34
N LEU A 89 -6.56 13.93 8.32
CA LEU A 89 -6.70 12.48 8.26
C LEU A 89 -5.36 11.76 8.32
N MET A 90 -4.30 12.38 7.77
CA MET A 90 -2.96 11.80 7.79
C MET A 90 -2.37 11.71 9.19
N ASN A 91 -2.86 12.50 10.15
CA ASN A 91 -2.38 12.47 11.53
C ASN A 91 -2.83 11.20 12.26
N ILE A 92 -3.87 10.51 11.78
CA ILE A 92 -4.47 9.35 12.45
C ILE A 92 -3.44 8.24 12.62
N ASN A 93 -2.72 7.90 11.55
CA ASN A 93 -1.72 6.84 11.57
C ASN A 93 -0.29 7.33 11.31
N GLU A 94 -0.03 8.63 11.46
CA GLU A 94 1.29 9.23 11.17
C GLU A 94 2.41 8.61 12.00
N GLN A 95 2.13 8.24 13.25
CA GLN A 95 3.12 7.69 14.18
C GLN A 95 3.42 6.20 13.93
N ILE A 96 2.65 5.55 13.06
CA ILE A 96 2.80 4.13 12.76
C ILE A 96 3.96 3.94 11.77
N ASN A 97 5.04 3.35 12.28
CA ASN A 97 6.18 2.99 11.45
C ASN A 97 5.92 1.64 10.75
N GLN A 98 5.89 1.64 9.42
CA GLN A 98 5.78 0.41 8.64
C GLN A 98 6.95 -0.53 9.00
N LYS A 99 6.61 -1.74 9.48
CA LYS A 99 7.58 -2.78 9.77
C LYS A 99 8.31 -3.14 8.47
N LYS A 100 9.65 -3.12 8.52
CA LYS A 100 10.47 -3.56 7.39
C LYS A 100 10.35 -5.08 7.27
N VAL A 101 10.08 -5.55 6.05
CA VAL A 101 10.06 -6.98 5.72
C VAL A 101 11.48 -7.49 5.73
#